data_AF-A0A5N6DBV9-F1
#
_entry.id   AF-A0A5N6DBV9-F1
#
_cell.length_a   1.000
_cell.length_b   1.000
_cell.length_c   1.000
_cell.angle_alpha   90.00
_cell.angle_beta   90.00
_cell.angle_gamma   90.00
#
_symmetry.space_group_name_H-M   'P 1'
#
loop_
_entity.id
_entity.type
_entity.pdbx_description
1 polymer ?
#
loop_
_entity_poly.entity_id
_entity_poly.type
_entity_poly.pdbx_seq_one_letter_code
_entity_poly.pdbx_strand_id
1 'polypeptide(L)'
;MTLRSILGEINPHRFRVVIVGGSIAGLTLAHALAAKSIDFVVLEAREEIAPNVGASIGFTGNAHRILDQLGIWDELAELATPIMHNYAWNDAGHLLGYTEAFKLSQVRHGYPVIFLTRQQALDVLWNRLPCKSRVLTGKKVVEMRQSSTEATVQCLDGSTYTGDIVVGADGVHSIIYKEMCRQIETVQLESSLSSEDKEMVMQYRGVFGISKSITGIREGEMHNVFVKGASILVIGCKDHVFWIVGVKMARTYYASEAPRFDQSELEDSLAFLMNKYVCAGVQFKEVYQRTIRCNQLPLEEACIGDSVHKMTPNLGQGGCCAIEDAATLANTILEIVESPEKQQVPNIETRLDSWATASKPRMKLICMLSESVIRMQSLDNVVYEITGPIFSKYYMDAFADLISDMGVGGQCISFLPLPERQHTGTMPFGKRHYIGAPIIPSGRLFWTIPLLICFFLSIITSPAKAPASSSWDVYSVIADLGIFQAIWTMESARFCNVITFMSLIQRPTADLPWTRASYALIILISGGISVCRHFEAPGHLHSMPLGASLNAQTIGIGSAVIWIILELKDL
;
A
#
# COMPACT_ATOMS: atom_id res chain seq x y z
N MET A 1 -70.19 -11.59 9.28
CA MET A 1 -68.86 -11.51 9.88
C MET A 1 -67.94 -12.44 9.12
N THR A 2 -66.93 -11.91 8.44
CA THR A 2 -66.00 -12.68 7.60
C THR A 2 -64.64 -12.68 8.30
N LEU A 3 -63.99 -13.83 8.46
CA LEU A 3 -62.67 -13.91 9.10
C LEU A 3 -61.62 -13.13 8.27
N ARG A 4 -61.30 -11.91 8.70
CA ARG A 4 -60.31 -11.05 8.03
C ARG A 4 -59.45 -10.19 8.98
N SER A 5 -59.37 -10.54 10.28
CA SER A 5 -58.71 -9.68 11.28
C SER A 5 -57.99 -10.41 12.44
N ILE A 6 -57.42 -11.60 12.22
CA ILE A 6 -56.68 -12.35 13.28
C ILE A 6 -55.23 -12.69 12.89
N LEU A 7 -54.88 -12.64 11.59
CA LEU A 7 -53.49 -12.63 11.16
C LEU A 7 -53.15 -11.20 10.76
N GLY A 8 -52.56 -10.45 11.70
CA GLY A 8 -51.83 -9.25 11.33
C GLY A 8 -50.72 -9.63 10.36
N GLU A 9 -50.46 -8.77 9.37
CA GLU A 9 -49.36 -8.97 8.44
C GLU A 9 -48.04 -8.93 9.22
N ILE A 10 -47.53 -10.10 9.59
CA ILE A 10 -46.13 -10.27 9.96
C ILE A 10 -45.34 -10.02 8.68
N ASN A 11 -45.06 -8.75 8.42
CA ASN A 11 -43.99 -8.39 7.50
C ASN A 11 -42.74 -9.11 8.02
N PRO A 12 -42.17 -10.08 7.27
CA PRO A 12 -40.95 -10.72 7.71
C PRO A 12 -39.91 -9.61 7.89
N HIS A 13 -39.27 -9.57 9.06
CA HIS A 13 -38.26 -8.56 9.35
C HIS A 13 -37.23 -8.58 8.22
N ARG A 14 -37.12 -7.45 7.51
CA ARG A 14 -36.24 -7.33 6.35
C ARG A 14 -34.96 -6.70 6.82
N PHE A 15 -33.93 -7.53 6.98
CA PHE A 15 -32.60 -7.13 7.37
C PHE A 15 -32.13 -5.87 6.62
N ARG A 16 -31.75 -4.85 7.39
CA ARG A 16 -31.50 -3.49 6.92
C ARG A 16 -30.20 -2.91 7.47
N VAL A 17 -29.40 -2.35 6.57
CA VAL A 17 -28.13 -1.68 6.88
C VAL A 17 -28.29 -0.16 6.82
N VAL A 18 -27.91 0.54 7.88
CA VAL A 18 -27.85 2.01 7.92
C VAL A 18 -26.40 2.45 7.72
N ILE A 19 -26.09 3.05 6.58
CA ILE A 19 -24.75 3.52 6.21
C ILE A 19 -24.68 5.03 6.51
N VAL A 20 -23.79 5.44 7.41
CA VAL A 20 -23.60 6.84 7.79
C VAL A 20 -22.41 7.41 7.01
N GLY A 21 -22.67 8.29 6.05
CA GLY A 21 -21.69 8.89 5.15
C GLY A 21 -21.75 8.37 3.71
N GLY A 22 -21.95 9.27 2.75
CA GLY A 22 -21.90 9.03 1.31
C GLY A 22 -20.48 9.03 0.73
N SER A 23 -19.50 8.54 1.49
CA SER A 23 -18.10 8.48 1.08
C SER A 23 -17.83 7.37 0.06
N ILE A 24 -16.59 7.28 -0.44
CA ILE A 24 -16.16 6.21 -1.35
C ILE A 24 -16.43 4.82 -0.75
N ALA A 25 -16.20 4.65 0.56
CA ALA A 25 -16.52 3.40 1.26
C ALA A 25 -18.03 3.16 1.35
N GLY A 26 -18.80 4.18 1.74
CA GLY A 26 -20.25 4.09 1.92
C GLY A 26 -20.99 3.80 0.60
N LEU A 27 -20.60 4.46 -0.50
CA LEU A 27 -21.14 4.20 -1.83
C LEU A 27 -20.71 2.83 -2.37
N THR A 28 -19.44 2.42 -2.17
CA THR A 28 -18.99 1.06 -2.54
C THR A 28 -19.80 -0.02 -1.83
N LEU A 29 -20.07 0.14 -0.53
CA LEU A 29 -20.91 -0.77 0.22
C LEU A 29 -22.36 -0.76 -0.28
N ALA A 30 -22.93 0.43 -0.54
CA ALA A 30 -24.29 0.56 -1.10
C ALA A 30 -24.44 -0.15 -2.45
N HIS A 31 -23.42 -0.07 -3.33
CA HIS A 31 -23.36 -0.83 -4.58
C HIS A 31 -23.36 -2.35 -4.35
N ALA A 32 -22.48 -2.84 -3.47
CA ALA A 32 -22.39 -4.27 -3.17
C ALA A 32 -23.69 -4.83 -2.56
N LEU A 33 -24.33 -4.09 -1.64
CA LEU A 33 -25.63 -4.46 -1.05
C LEU A 33 -26.77 -4.41 -2.07
N ALA A 34 -26.78 -3.42 -2.96
CA ALA A 34 -27.77 -3.30 -4.04
C ALA A 34 -27.72 -4.52 -4.98
N ALA A 35 -26.53 -5.01 -5.30
CA ALA A 35 -26.35 -6.18 -6.18
C ALA A 35 -26.92 -7.50 -5.60
N LYS A 36 -27.23 -7.54 -4.30
CA LYS A 36 -27.96 -8.66 -3.65
C LYS A 36 -29.34 -8.28 -3.11
N SER A 37 -29.86 -7.12 -3.48
CA SER A 37 -31.18 -6.62 -3.03
C SER A 37 -31.36 -6.52 -1.50
N ILE A 38 -30.25 -6.47 -0.76
CA ILE A 38 -30.25 -6.25 0.70
C ILE A 38 -30.82 -4.85 0.96
N ASP A 39 -31.58 -4.65 2.05
CA ASP A 39 -32.12 -3.33 2.34
C ASP A 39 -31.07 -2.44 2.97
N PHE A 40 -31.01 -1.19 2.53
CA PHE A 40 -30.08 -0.22 3.10
C PHE A 40 -30.59 1.21 2.95
N VAL A 41 -30.01 2.11 3.74
CA VAL A 41 -30.11 3.57 3.56
C VAL A 41 -28.73 4.17 3.76
N VAL A 42 -28.34 5.13 2.92
CA VAL A 42 -27.13 5.95 3.09
C VAL A 42 -27.56 7.33 3.57
N LEU A 43 -26.93 7.82 4.63
CA LEU A 43 -27.18 9.13 5.23
C LEU A 43 -25.96 10.03 5.01
N GLU A 44 -26.00 10.92 4.02
CA GLU A 44 -24.92 11.88 3.77
C GLU A 44 -25.21 13.22 4.48
N ALA A 45 -24.21 13.74 5.19
CA ALA A 45 -24.33 14.97 5.96
C ALA A 45 -24.47 16.24 5.10
N ARG A 46 -23.97 16.22 3.86
CA ARG A 46 -24.04 17.31 2.89
C ARG A 46 -25.28 17.22 2.00
N GLU A 47 -25.65 18.35 1.41
CA GLU A 47 -26.70 18.42 0.37
C GLU A 47 -26.27 17.77 -0.96
N GLU A 48 -24.96 17.61 -1.19
CA GLU A 48 -24.35 17.11 -2.42
C GLU A 48 -23.42 15.92 -2.11
N ILE A 49 -23.52 14.85 -2.91
CA ILE A 49 -22.77 13.58 -2.74
C ILE A 49 -21.33 13.68 -3.25
N ALA A 50 -21.12 14.38 -4.37
CA ALA A 50 -19.81 14.58 -4.99
C ALA A 50 -19.39 16.06 -4.94
N PRO A 51 -19.28 16.66 -3.73
CA PRO A 51 -18.92 18.06 -3.59
C PRO A 51 -17.50 18.30 -4.12
N ASN A 52 -17.25 19.50 -4.65
CA ASN A 52 -15.95 19.90 -5.17
C ASN A 52 -14.94 20.25 -4.05
N VAL A 53 -14.82 19.37 -3.05
CA VAL A 53 -13.91 19.49 -1.90
C VAL A 53 -13.00 18.27 -1.79
N GLY A 54 -11.80 18.50 -1.27
CA GLY A 54 -10.75 17.48 -1.22
C GLY A 54 -9.86 17.45 -2.47
N ALA A 55 -8.84 16.62 -2.39
CA ALA A 55 -7.76 16.53 -3.37
C ALA A 55 -7.93 15.28 -4.28
N SER A 56 -6.83 14.60 -4.57
CA SER A 56 -6.79 13.36 -5.35
C SER A 56 -7.14 12.11 -4.55
N ILE A 57 -7.63 11.09 -5.25
CA ILE A 57 -7.51 9.68 -4.87
C ILE A 57 -6.72 8.95 -5.97
N GLY A 58 -5.78 8.11 -5.57
CA GLY A 58 -5.14 7.13 -6.45
C GLY A 58 -5.81 5.77 -6.31
N PHE A 59 -5.94 5.04 -7.41
CA PHE A 59 -6.44 3.67 -7.42
C PHE A 59 -5.31 2.69 -7.73
N THR A 60 -5.29 1.56 -7.02
CA THR A 60 -4.33 0.44 -7.19
C THR A 60 -5.05 -0.91 -7.32
N GLY A 61 -4.30 -1.96 -7.70
CA GLY A 61 -4.86 -3.26 -8.12
C GLY A 61 -5.95 -3.85 -7.22
N ASN A 62 -5.76 -3.76 -5.90
CA ASN A 62 -6.76 -4.17 -4.90
C ASN A 62 -8.13 -3.49 -5.09
N ALA A 63 -8.17 -2.17 -5.30
CA ALA A 63 -9.41 -1.45 -5.55
C ALA A 63 -9.95 -1.69 -6.97
N HIS A 64 -9.05 -1.79 -7.97
CA HIS A 64 -9.42 -1.95 -9.38
C HIS A 64 -10.37 -3.12 -9.60
N ARG A 65 -10.04 -4.30 -9.05
CA ARG A 65 -10.88 -5.49 -9.20
C ARG A 65 -12.27 -5.29 -8.60
N ILE A 66 -12.39 -4.67 -7.42
CA ILE A 66 -13.69 -4.43 -6.78
C ILE A 66 -14.53 -3.44 -7.61
N LEU A 67 -13.91 -2.38 -8.13
CA LEU A 67 -14.59 -1.40 -9.00
C LEU A 67 -15.01 -2.01 -10.35
N ASP A 68 -14.25 -2.96 -10.90
CA ASP A 68 -14.61 -3.70 -12.12
C ASP A 68 -15.74 -4.72 -11.84
N GLN A 69 -15.71 -5.43 -10.69
CA GLN A 69 -16.83 -6.29 -10.25
C GLN A 69 -18.16 -5.53 -10.10
N LEU A 70 -18.11 -4.24 -9.76
CA LEU A 70 -19.29 -3.37 -9.66
C LEU A 70 -19.68 -2.71 -10.99
N GLY A 71 -18.90 -2.89 -12.07
CA GLY A 71 -19.14 -2.26 -13.38
C GLY A 71 -18.93 -0.74 -13.36
N ILE A 72 -17.96 -0.27 -12.57
CA ILE A 72 -17.64 1.16 -12.32
C ILE A 72 -16.25 1.52 -12.89
N TRP A 73 -15.34 0.54 -12.97
CA TRP A 73 -13.93 0.77 -13.31
C TRP A 73 -13.70 1.49 -14.65
N ASP A 74 -14.37 1.10 -15.73
CA ASP A 74 -14.07 1.67 -17.05
C ASP A 74 -14.37 3.17 -17.14
N GLU A 75 -15.46 3.65 -16.53
CA GLU A 75 -15.80 5.07 -16.47
C GLU A 75 -14.79 5.87 -15.62
N LEU A 76 -14.24 5.27 -14.56
CA LEU A 76 -13.12 5.88 -13.81
C LEU A 76 -11.82 5.92 -14.65
N ALA A 77 -11.54 4.88 -15.42
CA ALA A 77 -10.36 4.79 -16.27
C ALA A 77 -10.40 5.75 -17.47
N GLU A 78 -11.58 6.04 -18.02
CA GLU A 78 -11.76 7.04 -19.10
C GLU A 78 -11.53 8.49 -18.62
N LEU A 79 -11.74 8.77 -17.34
CA LEU A 79 -11.58 10.11 -16.75
C LEU A 79 -10.12 10.46 -16.37
N ALA A 80 -9.21 9.48 -16.36
CA ALA A 80 -7.85 9.65 -15.86
C ALA A 80 -6.79 9.23 -16.87
N THR A 81 -5.60 9.81 -16.75
CA THR A 81 -4.43 9.30 -17.46
C THR A 81 -3.69 8.28 -16.59
N PRO A 82 -3.35 7.08 -17.12
CA PRO A 82 -2.45 6.14 -16.47
C PRO A 82 -1.11 6.76 -16.08
N ILE A 83 -0.66 6.48 -14.86
CA ILE A 83 0.71 6.79 -14.45
C ILE A 83 1.64 5.73 -15.03
N MET A 84 2.65 6.17 -15.79
CA MET A 84 3.56 5.29 -16.52
C MET A 84 5.00 5.40 -16.01
N HIS A 85 5.40 6.61 -15.60
CA HIS A 85 6.77 6.95 -15.27
C HIS A 85 6.87 7.43 -13.82
N ASN A 86 7.78 6.86 -13.04
CA ASN A 86 8.04 7.29 -11.68
C ASN A 86 9.49 7.76 -11.53
N TYR A 87 9.68 8.97 -11.03
CA TYR A 87 10.97 9.62 -10.83
C TYR A 87 11.21 9.92 -9.35
N ALA A 88 12.41 9.67 -8.86
CA ALA A 88 12.86 10.07 -7.54
C ALA A 88 13.89 11.20 -7.65
N TRP A 89 13.71 12.28 -6.89
CA TRP A 89 14.53 13.50 -6.93
C TRP A 89 15.03 13.85 -5.53
N ASN A 90 16.18 14.52 -5.43
CA ASN A 90 16.51 15.29 -4.23
C ASN A 90 15.94 16.72 -4.33
N ASP A 91 15.88 17.40 -3.19
CA ASP A 91 15.37 18.76 -3.06
C ASP A 91 16.19 19.83 -3.83
N ALA A 92 17.37 19.47 -4.34
CA ALA A 92 18.24 20.23 -5.23
C ALA A 92 18.04 19.92 -6.73
N GLY A 93 17.01 19.13 -7.10
CA GLY A 93 16.61 18.90 -8.49
C GLY A 93 17.44 17.86 -9.25
N HIS A 94 18.30 17.10 -8.56
CA HIS A 94 19.03 15.99 -9.16
C HIS A 94 18.17 14.72 -9.15
N LEU A 95 18.13 14.04 -10.29
CA LEU A 95 17.48 12.74 -10.41
C LEU A 95 18.27 11.69 -9.62
N LEU A 96 17.62 11.10 -8.61
CA LEU A 96 18.15 9.97 -7.83
C LEU A 96 17.93 8.65 -8.56
N GLY A 97 16.76 8.48 -9.19
CA GLY A 97 16.48 7.35 -10.06
C GLY A 97 15.09 7.38 -10.70
N TYR A 98 14.80 6.34 -11.49
CA TYR A 98 13.66 6.24 -12.39
C TYR A 98 13.18 4.79 -12.45
N THR A 99 11.87 4.57 -12.58
CA THR A 99 11.28 3.25 -12.85
C THR A 99 9.96 3.38 -13.64
N GLU A 100 9.63 2.33 -14.39
CA GLU A 100 8.32 2.12 -15.03
C GLU A 100 7.40 1.22 -14.17
N ALA A 101 7.61 1.20 -12.84
CA ALA A 101 6.88 0.34 -11.90
C ALA A 101 5.35 0.33 -12.07
N PHE A 102 4.73 1.47 -12.41
CA PHE A 102 3.28 1.56 -12.62
C PHE A 102 2.82 0.92 -13.93
N LYS A 103 3.57 1.10 -15.02
CA LYS A 103 3.38 0.38 -16.30
C LYS A 103 3.58 -1.12 -16.12
N LEU A 104 4.56 -1.54 -15.32
CA LEU A 104 4.75 -2.95 -14.97
C LEU A 104 3.60 -3.48 -14.10
N SER A 105 3.07 -2.68 -13.17
CA SER A 105 1.86 -3.01 -12.40
C SER A 105 0.65 -3.24 -13.32
N GLN A 106 0.49 -2.44 -14.38
CA GLN A 106 -0.57 -2.67 -15.37
C GLN A 106 -0.43 -4.03 -16.07
N VAL A 107 0.78 -4.41 -16.49
CA VAL A 107 1.05 -5.72 -17.12
C VAL A 107 0.84 -6.87 -16.12
N ARG A 108 1.15 -6.66 -14.84
CA ARG A 108 1.01 -7.67 -13.79
C ARG A 108 -0.45 -7.92 -13.38
N HIS A 109 -1.28 -6.88 -13.29
CA HIS A 109 -2.65 -6.97 -12.75
C HIS A 109 -3.76 -6.83 -13.80
N GLY A 110 -3.44 -6.36 -15.00
CA GLY A 110 -4.40 -5.99 -16.06
C GLY A 110 -4.93 -4.56 -15.96
N TYR A 111 -4.61 -3.81 -14.90
CA TYR A 111 -5.21 -2.50 -14.60
C TYR A 111 -4.15 -1.39 -14.42
N PRO A 112 -4.23 -0.26 -15.14
CA PRO A 112 -3.35 0.90 -14.92
C PRO A 112 -3.60 1.54 -13.55
N VAL A 113 -2.54 2.05 -12.92
CA VAL A 113 -2.67 2.94 -11.76
C VAL A 113 -3.07 4.33 -12.25
N ILE A 114 -4.18 4.85 -11.73
CA ILE A 114 -4.77 6.13 -12.12
C ILE A 114 -4.97 7.03 -10.90
N PHE A 115 -4.97 8.35 -11.12
CA PHE A 115 -5.33 9.35 -10.12
C PHE A 115 -6.47 10.22 -10.64
N LEU A 116 -7.47 10.44 -9.78
CA LEU A 116 -8.65 11.27 -10.04
C LEU A 116 -8.86 12.26 -8.90
N THR A 117 -9.62 13.32 -9.13
CA THR A 117 -10.16 14.09 -7.99
C THR A 117 -11.13 13.21 -7.19
N ARG A 118 -11.20 13.39 -5.88
CA ARG A 118 -12.18 12.69 -5.03
C ARG A 118 -13.63 12.97 -5.48
N GLN A 119 -13.89 14.16 -6.04
CA GLN A 119 -15.16 14.51 -6.69
C GLN A 119 -15.47 13.56 -7.85
N GLN A 120 -14.62 13.47 -8.88
CA GLN A 120 -14.86 12.60 -10.05
C GLN A 120 -15.11 11.14 -9.65
N ALA A 121 -14.37 10.62 -8.66
CA ALA A 121 -14.58 9.27 -8.15
C ALA A 121 -15.97 9.10 -7.50
N LEU A 122 -16.41 10.08 -6.70
CA LEU A 122 -17.74 10.10 -6.08
C LEU A 122 -18.85 10.31 -7.12
N ASP A 123 -18.64 11.14 -8.15
CA ASP A 123 -19.58 11.36 -9.24
C ASP A 123 -19.89 10.06 -9.97
N VAL A 124 -18.87 9.29 -10.36
CA VAL A 124 -19.06 8.01 -11.05
C VAL A 124 -19.73 6.99 -10.13
N LEU A 125 -19.28 6.86 -8.87
CA LEU A 125 -19.92 5.99 -7.87
C LEU A 125 -21.41 6.35 -7.67
N TRP A 126 -21.73 7.63 -7.57
CA TRP A 126 -23.10 8.13 -7.46
C TRP A 126 -23.91 7.89 -8.72
N ASN A 127 -23.34 8.18 -9.88
CA ASN A 127 -24.04 8.12 -11.16
C ASN A 127 -24.43 6.69 -11.54
N ARG A 128 -23.56 5.72 -11.24
CA ARG A 128 -23.76 4.29 -11.49
C ARG A 128 -24.64 3.59 -10.45
N LEU A 129 -24.91 4.19 -9.29
CA LEU A 129 -25.69 3.55 -8.22
C LEU A 129 -27.15 3.33 -8.68
N PRO A 130 -27.67 2.08 -8.71
CA PRO A 130 -29.03 1.81 -9.22
C PRO A 130 -30.13 2.31 -8.26
N CYS A 131 -29.86 2.34 -6.96
CA CYS A 131 -30.86 2.64 -5.93
C CYS A 131 -30.68 4.04 -5.31
N LYS A 132 -30.51 5.09 -6.13
CA LYS A 132 -30.22 6.47 -5.66
C LYS A 132 -31.19 7.02 -4.62
N SER A 133 -32.46 6.61 -4.67
CA SER A 133 -33.49 6.99 -3.68
C SER A 133 -33.24 6.48 -2.25
N ARG A 134 -32.31 5.53 -2.08
CA ARG A 134 -31.85 5.06 -0.76
C ARG A 134 -30.72 5.93 -0.18
N VAL A 135 -30.26 6.94 -0.90
CA VAL A 135 -29.22 7.87 -0.44
C VAL A 135 -29.89 9.20 -0.12
N LEU A 136 -29.80 9.61 1.14
CA LEU A 136 -30.47 10.78 1.68
C LEU A 136 -29.41 11.82 2.05
N THR A 137 -29.40 12.93 1.32
CA THR A 137 -28.55 14.10 1.58
C THR A 137 -29.13 14.99 2.68
N GLY A 138 -28.31 15.87 3.25
CA GLY A 138 -28.66 16.71 4.40
C GLY A 138 -28.83 15.94 5.73
N LYS A 139 -28.57 14.63 5.75
CA LYS A 139 -28.75 13.73 6.89
C LYS A 139 -27.49 13.60 7.72
N LYS A 140 -27.10 14.71 8.35
CA LYS A 140 -25.99 14.73 9.31
C LYS A 140 -26.37 13.99 10.59
N VAL A 141 -25.88 12.76 10.77
CA VAL A 141 -26.00 12.01 12.03
C VAL A 141 -25.25 12.73 13.15
N VAL A 142 -25.85 12.76 14.34
CA VAL A 142 -25.31 13.40 15.55
C VAL A 142 -25.30 12.48 16.77
N GLU A 143 -26.10 11.41 16.77
CA GLU A 143 -26.19 10.46 17.87
C GLU A 143 -26.49 9.05 17.32
N MET A 144 -25.98 8.01 17.99
CA MET A 144 -26.32 6.61 17.77
C MET A 144 -26.75 5.98 19.10
N ARG A 145 -27.78 5.13 19.06
CA ARG A 145 -28.25 4.32 20.19
C ARG A 145 -28.40 2.87 19.73
N GLN A 146 -27.91 1.93 20.54
CA GLN A 146 -28.08 0.49 20.30
C GLN A 146 -29.07 -0.07 21.32
N SER A 147 -29.95 -0.97 20.87
CA SER A 147 -30.78 -1.82 21.73
C SER A 147 -30.28 -3.28 21.67
N SER A 148 -30.93 -4.18 22.40
CA SER A 148 -30.63 -5.62 22.33
C SER A 148 -31.03 -6.29 21.00
N THR A 149 -31.65 -5.56 20.07
CA THR A 149 -32.15 -6.09 18.79
C THR A 149 -31.75 -5.26 17.57
N GLU A 150 -31.62 -3.95 17.69
CA GLU A 150 -31.44 -3.03 16.55
C GLU A 150 -30.57 -1.81 16.94
N ALA A 151 -29.96 -1.17 15.95
CA ALA A 151 -29.25 0.08 16.11
C ALA A 151 -30.00 1.24 15.42
N THR A 152 -30.09 2.38 16.11
CA THR A 152 -30.79 3.59 15.64
C THR A 152 -29.86 4.79 15.64
N VAL A 153 -29.85 5.55 14.55
CA VAL A 153 -29.13 6.83 14.44
C VAL A 153 -30.12 7.99 14.38
N GLN A 154 -29.73 9.12 14.99
CA GLN A 154 -30.49 10.37 14.95
C GLN A 154 -29.71 11.42 14.15
N CYS A 155 -30.41 12.09 13.24
CA CYS A 155 -29.91 13.19 12.44
C CYS A 155 -30.16 14.55 13.11
N LEU A 156 -29.37 15.55 12.72
CA LEU A 156 -29.45 16.93 13.23
C LEU A 156 -30.83 17.58 12.99
N ASP A 157 -31.54 17.17 11.95
CA ASP A 157 -32.90 17.62 11.63
C ASP A 157 -34.00 16.92 12.48
N GLY A 158 -33.60 16.05 13.41
CA GLY A 158 -34.49 15.25 14.24
C GLY A 158 -34.98 13.95 13.61
N SER A 159 -34.67 13.68 12.33
CA SER A 159 -35.05 12.40 11.70
C SER A 159 -34.22 11.22 12.21
N THR A 160 -34.86 10.06 12.35
CA THR A 160 -34.25 8.84 12.90
C THR A 160 -34.30 7.68 11.91
N TYR A 161 -33.27 6.84 11.93
CA TYR A 161 -33.16 5.68 11.06
C TYR A 161 -32.69 4.47 11.87
N THR A 162 -33.42 3.35 11.75
CA THR A 162 -33.17 2.10 12.48
C THR A 162 -32.86 0.97 11.51
N GLY A 163 -31.97 0.07 11.90
CA GLY A 163 -31.67 -1.18 11.20
C GLY A 163 -30.86 -2.13 12.09
N ASP A 164 -30.60 -3.34 11.59
CA ASP A 164 -29.86 -4.40 12.28
C ASP A 164 -28.37 -4.07 12.43
N ILE A 165 -27.82 -3.32 11.46
CA ILE A 165 -26.41 -2.88 11.44
C ILE A 165 -26.35 -1.39 11.09
N VAL A 166 -25.59 -0.62 11.86
CA VAL A 166 -25.12 0.73 11.52
C VAL A 166 -23.65 0.65 11.09
N VAL A 167 -23.29 1.30 9.97
CA VAL A 167 -21.92 1.34 9.42
C VAL A 167 -21.43 2.78 9.35
N GLY A 168 -20.33 3.08 10.05
CA GLY A 168 -19.67 4.40 10.03
C GLY A 168 -18.74 4.59 8.82
N ALA A 169 -19.23 5.23 7.77
CA ALA A 169 -18.48 5.61 6.56
C ALA A 169 -18.29 7.14 6.43
N ASP A 170 -18.37 7.86 7.55
CA ASP A 170 -18.41 9.32 7.70
C ASP A 170 -17.02 9.99 7.81
N GLY A 171 -15.93 9.21 7.69
CA GLY A 171 -14.57 9.70 7.50
C GLY A 171 -13.91 10.22 8.79
N VAL A 172 -12.83 10.98 8.64
CA VAL A 172 -11.85 11.27 9.72
C VAL A 172 -12.40 11.91 11.01
N HIS A 173 -13.64 12.41 11.00
CA HIS A 173 -14.31 12.98 12.17
C HIS A 173 -15.48 12.16 12.70
N SER A 174 -15.54 10.88 12.30
CA SER A 174 -16.65 9.94 12.50
C SER A 174 -17.32 10.06 13.87
N ILE A 175 -18.64 10.19 13.87
CA ILE A 175 -19.45 10.17 15.09
C ILE A 175 -19.69 8.74 15.56
N ILE A 176 -19.83 7.81 14.61
CA ILE A 176 -20.04 6.38 14.88
C ILE A 176 -18.82 5.78 15.58
N TYR A 177 -17.61 6.09 15.10
CA TYR A 177 -16.37 5.62 15.76
C TYR A 177 -16.25 6.13 17.20
N LYS A 178 -16.52 7.42 17.44
CA LYS A 178 -16.49 8.01 18.78
C LYS A 178 -17.49 7.36 19.74
N GLU A 179 -18.69 7.07 19.24
CA GLU A 179 -19.72 6.40 20.05
C GLU A 179 -19.34 4.95 20.36
N MET A 180 -18.73 4.22 19.42
CA MET A 180 -18.16 2.89 19.69
C MET A 180 -17.06 2.94 20.78
N CYS A 181 -16.12 3.89 20.70
CA CYS A 181 -15.10 4.07 21.74
C CYS A 181 -15.73 4.35 23.11
N ARG A 182 -16.70 5.27 23.17
CA ARG A 182 -17.42 5.63 24.40
C ARG A 182 -18.12 4.43 25.04
N GLN A 183 -18.71 3.54 24.23
CA GLN A 183 -19.35 2.32 24.72
C GLN A 183 -18.32 1.28 25.21
N ILE A 184 -17.21 1.09 24.49
CA ILE A 184 -16.12 0.20 24.92
C ILE A 184 -15.52 0.68 26.24
N GLU A 185 -15.23 1.97 26.40
CA GLU A 185 -14.76 2.57 27.66
C GLU A 185 -15.74 2.32 28.81
N THR A 186 -17.05 2.45 28.55
CA THR A 186 -18.10 2.21 29.55
C THR A 186 -18.11 0.75 30.02
N VAL A 187 -17.95 -0.22 29.10
CA VAL A 187 -17.88 -1.66 29.42
C VAL A 187 -16.54 -2.03 30.08
N GLN A 188 -15.42 -1.46 29.64
CA GLN A 188 -14.11 -1.71 30.23
C GLN A 188 -13.98 -1.13 31.65
N LEU A 189 -14.69 -0.03 31.96
CA LEU A 189 -14.80 0.49 33.33
C LEU A 189 -15.49 -0.50 34.30
N GLU A 190 -16.28 -1.45 33.80
CA GLU A 190 -16.85 -2.54 34.59
C GLU A 190 -15.92 -3.78 34.69
N SER A 191 -14.91 -3.89 33.83
CA SER A 191 -13.96 -5.02 33.78
C SER A 191 -12.50 -4.60 33.96
N SER A 192 -12.02 -4.62 35.21
CA SER A 192 -10.69 -4.16 35.62
C SER A 192 -9.50 -4.80 34.85
N LEU A 193 -8.57 -3.94 34.41
CA LEU A 193 -7.22 -4.22 33.84
C LEU A 193 -7.24 -4.74 32.37
N SER A 194 -6.56 -4.13 31.40
CA SER A 194 -5.28 -3.40 31.45
C SER A 194 -5.09 -2.53 30.19
N SER A 195 -4.71 -1.26 30.37
CA SER A 195 -4.57 -0.29 29.30
C SER A 195 -3.20 -0.37 28.61
N GLU A 196 -3.05 -1.28 27.64
CA GLU A 196 -2.00 -1.21 26.60
C GLU A 196 -2.55 -0.71 25.25
N ASP A 197 -3.61 0.11 25.27
CA ASP A 197 -4.01 0.88 24.11
C ASP A 197 -2.94 1.92 23.79
N LYS A 198 -2.14 1.63 22.77
CA LYS A 198 -1.24 2.61 22.17
C LYS A 198 -2.09 3.67 21.49
N GLU A 199 -2.25 4.80 22.18
CA GLU A 199 -2.93 5.98 21.66
C GLU A 199 -2.49 6.28 20.23
N MET A 200 -3.45 6.57 19.36
CA MET A 200 -3.19 6.90 17.96
C MET A 200 -2.32 8.16 17.89
N VAL A 201 -1.14 8.01 17.27
CA VAL A 201 -0.15 9.08 17.17
C VAL A 201 -0.21 9.79 15.81
N MET A 202 0.21 11.04 15.80
CA MET A 202 0.40 11.88 14.62
C MET A 202 1.80 12.47 14.69
N GLN A 203 2.66 12.10 13.73
CA GLN A 203 4.00 12.67 13.59
C GLN A 203 4.19 13.51 12.31
N TYR A 204 3.23 13.44 11.40
CA TYR A 204 3.24 14.15 10.13
C TYR A 204 1.92 14.91 9.92
N ARG A 205 1.96 15.97 9.12
CA ARG A 205 0.79 16.63 8.54
C ARG A 205 0.88 16.55 7.02
N GLY A 206 -0.24 16.31 6.37
CA GLY A 206 -0.36 16.21 4.91
C GLY A 206 -1.03 17.47 4.37
N VAL A 207 -0.36 18.15 3.45
CA VAL A 207 -0.96 19.21 2.63
C VAL A 207 -1.19 18.64 1.24
N PHE A 208 -2.41 18.78 0.73
CA PHE A 208 -2.83 18.22 -0.54
C PHE A 208 -3.33 19.36 -1.43
N GLY A 209 -2.90 19.41 -2.68
CA GLY A 209 -3.32 20.44 -3.60
C GLY A 209 -3.48 19.99 -5.04
N ILE A 210 -4.19 20.83 -5.79
CA ILE A 210 -4.38 20.73 -7.22
C ILE A 210 -3.93 22.06 -7.82
N SER A 211 -2.99 22.01 -8.76
CA SER A 211 -2.51 23.16 -9.52
C SER A 211 -2.85 23.02 -11.00
N LYS A 212 -2.92 24.14 -11.73
CA LYS A 212 -2.96 24.09 -13.21
C LYS A 212 -1.70 23.43 -13.77
N SER A 213 -1.78 22.82 -14.96
CA SER A 213 -0.61 22.20 -15.63
C SER A 213 0.61 23.13 -15.71
N ILE A 214 1.80 22.52 -15.64
CA ILE A 214 3.08 23.21 -15.46
C ILE A 214 4.08 22.70 -16.47
N THR A 215 4.75 23.60 -17.18
CA THR A 215 5.84 23.25 -18.09
C THR A 215 6.95 22.54 -17.31
N GLY A 216 7.31 21.32 -17.72
CA GLY A 216 8.34 20.49 -17.07
C GLY A 216 7.82 19.31 -16.25
N ILE A 217 6.50 19.23 -16.02
CA ILE A 217 5.82 18.04 -15.46
C ILE A 217 4.85 17.54 -16.53
N ARG A 218 5.05 16.33 -17.04
CA ARG A 218 4.23 15.78 -18.14
C ARG A 218 3.13 14.86 -17.62
N GLU A 219 2.09 14.73 -18.43
CA GLU A 219 0.98 13.82 -18.20
C GLU A 219 1.47 12.36 -18.06
N GLY A 220 1.01 11.66 -17.02
CA GLY A 220 1.42 10.28 -16.72
C GLY A 220 2.77 10.14 -15.97
N GLU A 221 3.39 11.26 -15.56
CA GLU A 221 4.59 11.28 -14.72
C GLU A 221 4.25 11.45 -13.23
N MET A 222 4.95 10.69 -12.39
CA MET A 222 4.98 10.85 -10.94
C MET A 222 6.40 11.25 -10.49
N HIS A 223 6.51 12.30 -9.68
CA HIS A 223 7.76 12.81 -9.14
C HIS A 223 7.72 12.76 -7.61
N ASN A 224 8.60 11.95 -7.02
CA ASN A 224 8.81 11.84 -5.59
C ASN A 224 10.08 12.60 -5.21
N VAL A 225 9.97 13.58 -4.31
CA VAL A 225 11.06 14.44 -3.86
C VAL A 225 11.42 14.12 -2.42
N PHE A 226 12.69 13.82 -2.20
CA PHE A 226 13.25 13.57 -0.88
C PHE A 226 13.75 14.88 -0.28
N VAL A 227 13.16 15.31 0.83
CA VAL A 227 13.50 16.58 1.51
C VAL A 227 13.70 16.30 3.00
N LYS A 228 14.71 16.92 3.63
CA LYS A 228 14.92 16.71 5.06
C LYS A 228 13.76 17.32 5.87
N GLY A 229 13.02 16.48 6.59
CA GLY A 229 11.82 16.85 7.35
C GLY A 229 10.53 16.93 6.53
N ALA A 230 10.53 16.64 5.22
CA ALA A 230 9.33 16.68 4.39
C ALA A 230 9.40 15.75 3.17
N SER A 231 8.25 15.30 2.69
CA SER A 231 8.11 14.63 1.39
C SER A 231 7.32 15.53 0.44
N ILE A 232 7.68 15.56 -0.84
CA ILE A 232 6.82 16.16 -1.87
C ILE A 232 6.57 15.09 -2.94
N LEU A 233 5.30 14.86 -3.24
CA LEU A 233 4.82 14.02 -4.33
C LEU A 233 4.10 14.94 -5.32
N VAL A 234 4.44 14.84 -6.60
CA VAL A 234 3.81 15.61 -7.70
C VAL A 234 3.42 14.65 -8.81
N ILE A 235 2.20 14.78 -9.34
CA ILE A 235 1.64 13.88 -10.36
C ILE A 235 1.09 14.73 -11.50
N GLY A 236 1.61 14.51 -12.71
CA GLY A 236 1.15 15.17 -13.92
C GLY A 236 -0.09 14.53 -14.49
N CYS A 237 -1.18 15.29 -14.57
CA CYS A 237 -2.42 14.90 -15.23
C CYS A 237 -2.63 15.79 -16.48
N LYS A 238 -3.68 15.49 -17.26
CA LYS A 238 -3.95 16.09 -18.57
C LYS A 238 -4.07 17.62 -18.55
N ASP A 239 -4.82 18.15 -17.59
CA ASP A 239 -5.19 19.57 -17.47
C ASP A 239 -4.83 20.20 -16.10
N HIS A 240 -4.26 19.40 -15.20
CA HIS A 240 -3.84 19.81 -13.87
C HIS A 240 -2.65 18.97 -13.36
N VAL A 241 -2.10 19.39 -12.22
CA VAL A 241 -1.07 18.68 -11.46
C VAL A 241 -1.60 18.46 -10.05
N PHE A 242 -1.61 17.21 -9.60
CA PHE A 242 -1.79 16.92 -8.17
C PHE A 242 -0.47 17.07 -7.44
N TRP A 243 -0.51 17.58 -6.22
CA TRP A 243 0.65 17.57 -5.33
C TRP A 243 0.25 17.25 -3.90
N ILE A 244 1.14 16.53 -3.20
CA ILE A 244 0.98 16.14 -1.80
C ILE A 244 2.30 16.42 -1.09
N VAL A 245 2.25 17.15 0.02
CA VAL A 245 3.40 17.42 0.88
C VAL A 245 3.16 16.80 2.25
N GLY A 246 3.99 15.83 2.64
CA GLY A 246 4.01 15.31 4.01
C GLY A 246 5.07 16.03 4.83
N VAL A 247 4.70 16.91 5.76
CA VAL A 247 5.63 17.65 6.62
C VAL A 247 5.74 16.98 7.99
N LYS A 248 6.96 16.71 8.46
CA LYS A 248 7.20 16.21 9.82
C LYS A 248 6.87 17.29 10.84
N MET A 249 6.12 16.94 11.88
CA MET A 249 5.77 17.86 12.96
C MET A 249 6.89 17.95 14.01
N ALA A 250 6.94 19.08 14.73
CA ALA A 250 7.99 19.33 15.74
C ALA A 250 7.94 18.37 16.95
N ARG A 251 6.76 17.80 17.23
CA ARG A 251 6.53 16.78 18.25
C ARG A 251 5.52 15.73 17.75
N THR A 252 5.49 14.57 18.40
CA THR A 252 4.36 13.64 18.30
C THR A 252 3.14 14.28 18.96
N TYR A 253 1.98 14.20 18.31
CA TYR A 253 0.68 14.50 18.89
C TYR A 253 -0.11 13.21 19.06
N TYR A 254 -1.08 13.22 19.98
CA TYR A 254 -2.01 12.11 20.23
C TYR A 254 -3.41 12.51 19.78
N ALA A 255 -4.31 11.54 19.57
CA ALA A 255 -5.68 11.79 19.10
C ALA A 255 -6.46 12.85 19.93
N SER A 256 -6.24 12.87 21.24
CA SER A 256 -6.78 13.86 22.18
C SER A 256 -6.27 15.29 21.97
N GLU A 257 -5.06 15.45 21.42
CA GLU A 257 -4.38 16.72 21.15
C GLU A 257 -4.32 17.06 19.65
N ALA A 258 -5.14 16.43 18.81
CA ALA A 258 -5.07 16.56 17.34
C ALA A 258 -5.01 18.03 16.88
N PRO A 259 -3.89 18.47 16.24
CA PRO A 259 -3.69 19.88 15.91
C PRO A 259 -4.68 20.33 14.83
N ARG A 260 -5.31 21.49 15.06
CA ARG A 260 -6.04 22.23 14.03
C ARG A 260 -5.09 23.21 13.36
N PHE A 261 -5.02 23.16 12.04
CA PHE A 261 -4.17 24.05 11.25
C PHE A 261 -5.00 25.16 10.63
N ASP A 262 -4.54 26.41 10.74
CA ASP A 262 -5.14 27.53 10.00
C ASP A 262 -4.67 27.50 8.54
N GLN A 263 -5.61 27.73 7.63
CA GLN A 263 -5.36 27.80 6.20
C GLN A 263 -4.63 29.10 5.82
N SER A 264 -4.77 30.19 6.59
CA SER A 264 -4.04 31.44 6.30
C SER A 264 -2.53 31.34 6.57
N GLU A 265 -2.11 30.49 7.50
CA GLU A 265 -0.68 30.28 7.83
C GLU A 265 -0.01 29.24 6.92
N LEU A 266 -0.75 28.65 5.96
CA LEU A 266 -0.26 27.53 5.17
C LEU A 266 1.00 27.87 4.36
N GLU A 267 1.03 29.03 3.70
CA GLU A 267 2.15 29.47 2.85
C GLU A 267 3.43 29.64 3.67
N ASP A 268 3.37 30.38 4.79
CA ASP A 268 4.48 30.54 5.74
C ASP A 268 4.99 29.18 6.24
N SER A 269 4.07 28.28 6.59
CA SER A 269 4.40 26.94 7.07
C SER A 269 5.03 26.01 6.01
N LEU A 270 4.99 26.42 4.73
CA LEU A 270 5.62 25.74 3.59
C LEU A 270 6.77 26.56 2.97
N ALA A 271 7.10 27.73 3.51
CA ALA A 271 8.10 28.65 2.94
C ALA A 271 9.47 27.97 2.71
N PHE A 272 9.88 27.06 3.60
CA PHE A 272 11.12 26.30 3.50
C PHE A 272 11.18 25.33 2.29
N LEU A 273 10.03 24.99 1.70
CA LEU A 273 9.91 24.15 0.51
C LEU A 273 9.87 24.93 -0.80
N MET A 274 9.49 26.21 -0.78
CA MET A 274 9.21 26.99 -2.00
C MET A 274 10.37 27.02 -3.00
N ASN A 275 11.62 27.10 -2.50
CA ASN A 275 12.83 27.13 -3.32
C ASN A 275 13.41 25.73 -3.63
N LYS A 276 12.76 24.65 -3.19
CA LYS A 276 13.17 23.27 -3.50
C LYS A 276 12.65 22.88 -4.89
N TYR A 277 13.39 22.02 -5.57
CA TYR A 277 13.00 21.51 -6.89
C TYR A 277 12.10 20.29 -6.76
N VAL A 278 11.09 20.20 -7.64
CA VAL A 278 10.20 19.03 -7.75
C VAL A 278 10.58 18.11 -8.90
N CYS A 279 11.20 18.66 -9.94
CA CYS A 279 11.86 17.95 -11.03
C CYS A 279 12.96 18.85 -11.63
N ALA A 280 13.62 18.39 -12.69
CA ALA A 280 14.64 19.17 -13.39
C ALA A 280 14.08 20.52 -13.88
N GLY A 281 14.51 21.61 -13.25
CA GLY A 281 14.18 22.98 -13.65
C GLY A 281 12.86 23.55 -13.12
N VAL A 282 12.06 22.80 -12.35
CA VAL A 282 10.79 23.30 -11.76
C VAL A 282 10.88 23.34 -10.24
N GLN A 283 10.60 24.49 -9.64
CA GLN A 283 10.57 24.68 -8.19
C GLN A 283 9.16 24.53 -7.61
N PHE A 284 9.06 24.11 -6.34
CA PHE A 284 7.77 23.91 -5.66
C PHE A 284 6.93 25.20 -5.62
N LYS A 285 7.55 26.38 -5.51
CA LYS A 285 6.83 27.67 -5.62
C LYS A 285 6.01 27.81 -6.91
N GLU A 286 6.49 27.26 -8.03
CA GLU A 286 5.83 27.37 -9.33
C GLU A 286 4.61 26.45 -9.44
N VAL A 287 4.63 25.36 -8.66
CA VAL A 287 3.49 24.48 -8.40
C VAL A 287 2.50 25.17 -7.47
N TYR A 288 2.99 25.71 -6.35
CA TYR A 288 2.16 26.34 -5.32
C TYR A 288 1.44 27.59 -5.84
N GLN A 289 2.13 28.48 -6.58
CA GLN A 289 1.54 29.68 -7.19
C GLN A 289 0.45 29.38 -8.24
N ARG A 290 0.39 28.15 -8.77
CA ARG A 290 -0.64 27.70 -9.72
C ARG A 290 -1.77 26.91 -9.05
N THR A 291 -1.79 26.83 -7.72
CA THR A 291 -2.79 26.09 -6.93
C THR A 291 -4.19 26.65 -7.18
N ILE A 292 -5.08 25.77 -7.64
CA ILE A 292 -6.52 26.00 -7.78
C ILE A 292 -7.20 25.81 -6.42
N ARG A 293 -6.79 24.76 -5.69
CA ARG A 293 -7.21 24.48 -4.31
C ARG A 293 -6.17 23.67 -3.58
N CYS A 294 -6.03 23.89 -2.28
CA CYS A 294 -5.32 23.00 -1.37
C CYS A 294 -6.02 22.90 -0.01
N ASN A 295 -5.73 21.85 0.74
CA ASN A 295 -6.20 21.63 2.10
C ASN A 295 -5.12 20.90 2.90
N GLN A 296 -5.14 21.02 4.22
CA GLN A 296 -4.17 20.36 5.12
C GLN A 296 -4.90 19.57 6.22
N LEU A 297 -4.32 18.42 6.58
CA LEU A 297 -4.85 17.51 7.60
C LEU A 297 -3.69 16.89 8.39
N PRO A 298 -3.84 16.62 9.70
CA PRO A 298 -2.90 15.77 10.40
C PRO A 298 -2.92 14.36 9.78
N LEU A 299 -1.75 13.71 9.73
CA LEU A 299 -1.63 12.31 9.31
C LEU A 299 -1.56 11.45 10.56
N GLU A 300 -2.74 10.94 10.92
CA GLU A 300 -2.93 9.96 11.99
C GLU A 300 -2.41 8.57 11.56
N GLU A 301 -1.73 7.88 12.47
CA GLU A 301 -1.12 6.56 12.25
C GLU A 301 -1.98 5.46 12.94
N ALA A 302 -2.85 4.74 12.17
CA ALA A 302 -3.55 3.42 12.41
C ALA A 302 -5.13 3.31 12.61
N CYS A 303 -5.72 2.11 12.25
CA CYS A 303 -6.98 1.38 12.70
C CYS A 303 -8.51 1.41 12.17
N ILE A 304 -8.92 0.99 10.93
CA ILE A 304 -10.24 0.82 10.11
C ILE A 304 -10.80 1.93 9.09
N GLY A 305 -10.45 2.00 7.78
CA GLY A 305 -10.93 3.03 6.78
C GLY A 305 -10.57 4.55 7.01
N ASP A 306 -11.08 5.55 6.26
CA ASP A 306 -10.85 6.99 6.60
C ASP A 306 -11.42 7.35 8.01
N SER A 307 -12.49 6.66 8.42
CA SER A 307 -13.13 6.81 9.73
C SER A 307 -12.25 6.31 10.87
N VAL A 308 -11.31 5.40 10.58
CA VAL A 308 -10.56 4.68 11.61
C VAL A 308 -9.11 4.27 11.18
N HIS A 309 -8.79 3.67 10.00
CA HIS A 309 -7.44 3.36 9.43
C HIS A 309 -6.89 4.60 8.74
N LYS A 310 -6.52 5.57 9.55
CA LYS A 310 -5.76 6.70 9.03
C LYS A 310 -4.33 6.24 8.78
N MET A 311 -3.80 6.66 7.65
CA MET A 311 -2.47 6.32 7.17
C MET A 311 -1.90 7.49 6.36
N THR A 312 -0.58 7.55 6.30
CA THR A 312 0.11 8.53 5.46
C THR A 312 -0.23 8.29 3.98
N PRO A 313 -0.41 9.33 3.16
CA PRO A 313 -0.97 9.20 1.82
C PRO A 313 0.04 8.67 0.78
N ASN A 314 1.30 8.51 1.15
CA ASN A 314 2.43 8.31 0.24
C ASN A 314 2.36 6.98 -0.55
N LEU A 315 1.65 5.95 -0.04
CA LEU A 315 1.32 4.73 -0.81
C LEU A 315 -0.05 4.76 -1.51
N GLY A 316 -0.84 5.83 -1.37
CA GLY A 316 -2.16 5.98 -1.96
C GLY A 316 -3.24 5.01 -1.44
N GLN A 317 -2.95 4.22 -0.40
CA GLN A 317 -3.78 3.07 -0.04
C GLN A 317 -5.06 3.39 0.73
N GLY A 318 -5.19 4.54 1.41
CA GLY A 318 -6.34 4.82 2.30
C GLY A 318 -7.71 4.60 1.64
N GLY A 319 -7.92 5.17 0.44
CA GLY A 319 -9.15 4.97 -0.34
C GLY A 319 -9.30 3.56 -0.90
N CYS A 320 -8.20 2.91 -1.33
CA CYS A 320 -8.23 1.55 -1.85
C CYS A 320 -8.58 0.52 -0.78
N CYS A 321 -8.02 0.69 0.42
CA CYS A 321 -8.33 -0.12 1.59
C CYS A 321 -9.77 0.07 2.04
N ALA A 322 -10.29 1.31 2.01
CA ALA A 322 -11.70 1.56 2.34
C ALA A 322 -12.68 0.89 1.34
N ILE A 323 -12.26 0.65 0.10
CA ILE A 323 -12.99 -0.15 -0.91
C ILE A 323 -12.89 -1.66 -0.59
N GLU A 324 -11.71 -2.17 -0.18
CA GLU A 324 -11.56 -3.56 0.32
C GLU A 324 -12.41 -3.83 1.57
N ASP A 325 -12.41 -2.90 2.54
CA ASP A 325 -13.17 -2.99 3.78
C ASP A 325 -14.69 -3.04 3.46
N ALA A 326 -15.17 -2.17 2.57
CA ALA A 326 -16.57 -2.19 2.11
C ALA A 326 -16.95 -3.51 1.40
N ALA A 327 -16.07 -4.04 0.54
CA ALA A 327 -16.31 -5.31 -0.16
C ALA A 327 -16.33 -6.52 0.78
N THR A 328 -15.40 -6.59 1.74
CA THR A 328 -15.38 -7.68 2.73
C THR A 328 -16.54 -7.60 3.71
N LEU A 329 -16.91 -6.39 4.15
CA LEU A 329 -18.08 -6.18 4.99
C LEU A 329 -19.37 -6.59 4.27
N ALA A 330 -19.51 -6.29 2.97
CA ALA A 330 -20.64 -6.76 2.17
C ALA A 330 -20.74 -8.30 2.11
N ASN A 331 -19.60 -9.00 2.04
CA ASN A 331 -19.57 -10.47 2.09
C ASN A 331 -20.07 -10.99 3.45
N THR A 332 -19.58 -10.39 4.56
CA THR A 332 -20.01 -10.76 5.92
C THR A 332 -21.50 -10.45 6.15
N ILE A 333 -22.01 -9.33 5.63
CA ILE A 333 -23.43 -8.99 5.69
C ILE A 333 -24.27 -9.99 4.89
N LEU A 334 -23.86 -10.39 3.68
CA LEU A 334 -24.57 -11.42 2.92
C LEU A 334 -24.61 -12.74 3.71
N GLU A 335 -23.49 -13.17 4.29
CA GLU A 335 -23.44 -14.37 5.12
C GLU A 335 -24.44 -14.34 6.29
N ILE A 336 -24.66 -13.16 6.90
CA ILE A 336 -25.65 -12.93 7.96
C ILE A 336 -27.07 -13.01 7.39
N VAL A 337 -27.36 -12.27 6.31
CA VAL A 337 -28.69 -12.21 5.67
C VAL A 337 -29.17 -13.59 5.22
N GLU A 338 -28.29 -14.44 4.70
CA GLU A 338 -28.63 -15.78 4.20
C GLU A 338 -29.04 -16.79 5.30
N SER A 339 -28.95 -16.47 6.59
CA SER A 339 -29.29 -17.40 7.68
C SER A 339 -30.01 -16.69 8.85
N PRO A 340 -31.30 -17.00 9.11
CA PRO A 340 -32.05 -16.41 10.22
C PRO A 340 -31.42 -16.59 11.61
N GLU A 341 -30.66 -17.66 11.82
CA GLU A 341 -29.88 -17.86 13.06
C GLU A 341 -28.79 -16.79 13.23
N LYS A 342 -28.11 -16.42 12.14
CA LYS A 342 -27.03 -15.43 12.16
C LYS A 342 -27.53 -13.99 12.28
N GLN A 343 -28.81 -13.73 11.98
CA GLN A 343 -29.45 -12.42 12.15
C GLN A 343 -29.74 -12.09 13.63
N GLN A 344 -29.53 -13.03 14.56
CA GLN A 344 -29.59 -12.75 16.00
C GLN A 344 -28.37 -11.91 16.42
N VAL A 345 -28.58 -10.83 17.18
CA VAL A 345 -27.54 -9.85 17.54
C VAL A 345 -26.21 -10.46 18.03
N PRO A 346 -26.17 -11.47 18.95
CA PRO A 346 -24.89 -12.06 19.38
C PRO A 346 -24.11 -12.72 18.23
N ASN A 347 -24.81 -13.27 17.23
CA ASN A 347 -24.20 -13.87 16.05
C ASN A 347 -23.77 -12.82 15.02
N ILE A 348 -24.46 -11.67 14.95
CA ILE A 348 -24.02 -10.50 14.19
C ILE A 348 -22.72 -9.97 14.78
N GLU A 349 -22.70 -9.67 16.09
CA GLU A 349 -21.54 -9.14 16.81
C GLU A 349 -20.32 -10.05 16.68
N THR A 350 -20.49 -11.36 16.91
CA THR A 350 -19.42 -12.36 16.75
C THR A 350 -18.86 -12.38 15.31
N ARG A 351 -19.71 -12.18 14.30
CA ARG A 351 -19.27 -12.16 12.89
C ARG A 351 -18.60 -10.86 12.49
N LEU A 352 -19.05 -9.73 13.02
CA LEU A 352 -18.42 -8.44 12.80
C LEU A 352 -17.05 -8.35 13.51
N ASP A 353 -16.91 -8.88 14.72
CA ASP A 353 -15.59 -8.98 15.37
C ASP A 353 -14.65 -9.95 14.62
N SER A 354 -15.16 -11.10 14.17
CA SER A 354 -14.37 -12.02 13.34
C SER A 354 -13.89 -11.38 12.03
N TRP A 355 -14.75 -10.62 11.35
CA TRP A 355 -14.39 -9.82 10.17
C TRP A 355 -13.34 -8.75 10.50
N ALA A 356 -13.57 -7.95 11.53
CA ALA A 356 -12.66 -6.89 11.97
C ALA A 356 -11.31 -7.45 12.43
N THR A 357 -11.28 -8.63 13.01
CA THR A 357 -10.05 -9.30 13.44
C THR A 357 -9.29 -9.93 12.26
N ALA A 358 -9.99 -10.39 11.21
CA ALA A 358 -9.37 -10.92 9.99
C ALA A 358 -8.69 -9.83 9.12
N SER A 359 -9.16 -8.59 9.13
CA SER A 359 -8.56 -7.48 8.36
C SER A 359 -7.30 -6.87 9.02
N LYS A 360 -7.23 -6.87 10.35
CA LYS A 360 -6.13 -6.28 11.16
C LYS A 360 -4.71 -6.60 10.64
N PRO A 361 -4.31 -7.85 10.33
CA PRO A 361 -2.93 -8.16 9.95
C PRO A 361 -2.52 -7.54 8.61
N ARG A 362 -3.40 -7.60 7.60
CA ARG A 362 -3.17 -7.02 6.27
C ARG A 362 -3.03 -5.51 6.37
N MET A 363 -3.91 -4.85 7.14
CA MET A 363 -3.82 -3.39 7.19
C MET A 363 -2.68 -2.89 8.08
N LYS A 364 -2.38 -3.53 9.21
CA LYS A 364 -1.22 -3.17 10.04
C LYS A 364 0.05 -3.13 9.19
N LEU A 365 0.21 -4.10 8.29
CA LEU A 365 1.29 -4.13 7.30
C LEU A 365 1.24 -2.92 6.34
N ILE A 366 0.08 -2.61 5.74
CA ILE A 366 -0.07 -1.46 4.82
C ILE A 366 0.23 -0.12 5.52
N CYS A 367 -0.24 0.08 6.76
CA CYS A 367 0.09 1.25 7.58
C CYS A 367 1.61 1.35 7.81
N MET A 368 2.24 0.30 8.35
CA MET A 368 3.70 0.27 8.60
C MET A 368 4.53 0.53 7.33
N LEU A 369 4.08 0.06 6.16
CA LEU A 369 4.72 0.32 4.88
C LEU A 369 4.57 1.79 4.46
N SER A 370 3.40 2.40 4.64
CA SER A 370 3.18 3.82 4.29
C SER A 370 3.94 4.76 5.23
N GLU A 371 3.99 4.43 6.53
CA GLU A 371 4.85 5.08 7.53
C GLU A 371 6.33 4.97 7.14
N SER A 372 6.79 3.79 6.71
CA SER A 372 8.17 3.59 6.26
C SER A 372 8.51 4.43 5.03
N VAL A 373 7.57 4.55 4.07
CA VAL A 373 7.77 5.35 2.85
C VAL A 373 7.84 6.85 3.16
N ILE A 374 6.91 7.41 3.94
CA ILE A 374 6.97 8.84 4.26
C ILE A 374 8.25 9.19 5.03
N ARG A 375 8.71 8.33 5.94
CA ARG A 375 9.94 8.53 6.74
C ARG A 375 11.21 8.42 5.91
N MET A 376 11.20 7.52 4.92
CA MET A 376 12.29 7.42 3.95
C MET A 376 12.33 8.64 3.03
N GLN A 377 11.18 9.16 2.59
CA GLN A 377 11.08 10.36 1.75
C GLN A 377 11.40 11.65 2.52
N SER A 378 11.02 11.75 3.80
CA SER A 378 11.34 12.88 4.68
C SER A 378 12.75 12.83 5.28
N LEU A 379 13.53 11.79 4.95
CA LEU A 379 14.87 11.55 5.48
C LEU A 379 14.88 11.63 7.03
N ASP A 380 13.93 10.93 7.66
CA ASP A 380 13.49 11.13 9.05
C ASP A 380 14.60 10.91 10.12
N ASN A 381 15.65 10.17 9.76
CA ASN A 381 16.80 9.88 10.59
C ASN A 381 18.06 9.61 9.73
N VAL A 382 19.22 9.52 10.36
CA VAL A 382 20.53 9.31 9.69
C VAL A 382 20.55 8.06 8.81
N VAL A 383 19.83 6.99 9.18
CA VAL A 383 19.74 5.78 8.34
C VAL A 383 18.98 6.09 7.05
N TYR A 384 17.86 6.81 7.11
CA TYR A 384 17.11 7.23 5.90
C TYR A 384 17.84 8.32 5.09
N GLU A 385 18.59 9.23 5.72
CA GLU A 385 19.46 10.19 5.03
C GLU A 385 20.48 9.49 4.12
N ILE A 386 21.04 8.35 4.56
CA ILE A 386 21.99 7.55 3.77
C ILE A 386 21.26 6.61 2.80
N THR A 387 20.25 5.87 3.28
CA THR A 387 19.62 4.78 2.52
C THR A 387 18.57 5.24 1.52
N GLY A 388 17.87 6.35 1.76
CA GLY A 388 16.83 6.88 0.86
C GLY A 388 17.34 7.17 -0.55
N PRO A 389 18.47 7.91 -0.72
CA PRO A 389 19.09 8.13 -2.02
C PRO A 389 19.61 6.86 -2.69
N ILE A 390 20.17 5.91 -1.92
CA ILE A 390 20.66 4.62 -2.43
C ILE A 390 19.48 3.75 -2.93
N PHE A 391 18.40 3.67 -2.14
CA PHE A 391 17.17 2.98 -2.50
C PHE A 391 16.56 3.56 -3.79
N SER A 392 16.45 4.88 -3.84
CA SER A 392 15.94 5.63 -5.00
C SER A 392 16.77 5.42 -6.27
N LYS A 393 18.05 5.08 -6.16
CA LYS A 393 18.92 4.89 -7.32
C LYS A 393 18.99 3.44 -7.82
N TYR A 394 18.99 2.46 -6.91
CA TYR A 394 19.30 1.06 -7.23
C TYR A 394 18.14 0.08 -6.99
N TYR A 395 17.08 0.51 -6.31
CA TYR A 395 16.02 -0.39 -5.83
C TYR A 395 14.60 0.14 -6.12
N MET A 396 14.45 1.12 -7.02
CA MET A 396 13.13 1.63 -7.42
C MET A 396 12.22 0.53 -8.00
N ASP A 397 12.76 -0.48 -8.67
CA ASP A 397 11.95 -1.57 -9.22
C ASP A 397 11.33 -2.47 -8.13
N ALA A 398 11.91 -2.52 -6.92
CA ALA A 398 11.28 -3.20 -5.78
C ALA A 398 9.95 -2.53 -5.36
N PHE A 399 9.72 -1.28 -5.76
CA PHE A 399 8.43 -0.60 -5.60
C PHE A 399 7.34 -1.24 -6.47
N ALA A 400 7.69 -1.78 -7.65
CA ALA A 400 6.75 -2.51 -8.50
C ALA A 400 6.27 -3.80 -7.82
N ASP A 401 7.19 -4.52 -7.18
CA ASP A 401 6.90 -5.74 -6.40
C ASP A 401 6.03 -5.41 -5.18
N LEU A 402 6.38 -4.35 -4.44
CA LEU A 402 5.60 -3.89 -3.29
C LEU A 402 4.15 -3.54 -3.67
N ILE A 403 3.94 -2.74 -4.71
CA ILE A 403 2.60 -2.42 -5.25
C ILE A 403 1.89 -3.70 -5.71
N SER A 404 2.62 -4.60 -6.36
CA SER A 404 2.03 -5.81 -6.91
C SER A 404 1.54 -6.75 -5.83
N ASP A 405 2.34 -7.01 -4.79
CA ASP A 405 1.95 -7.90 -3.69
C ASP A 405 0.79 -7.32 -2.86
N MET A 406 0.72 -5.99 -2.72
CA MET A 406 -0.47 -5.33 -2.16
C MET A 406 -1.72 -5.62 -3.00
N GLY A 407 -1.59 -5.60 -4.33
CA GLY A 407 -2.63 -6.01 -5.28
C GLY A 407 -3.03 -7.49 -5.17
N VAL A 408 -2.07 -8.42 -5.27
CA VAL A 408 -2.32 -9.88 -5.28
C VAL A 408 -3.10 -10.32 -4.03
N GLY A 409 -2.76 -9.76 -2.86
CA GLY A 409 -3.41 -10.06 -1.58
C GLY A 409 -4.74 -9.33 -1.33
N GLY A 410 -5.21 -8.52 -2.27
CA GLY A 410 -6.45 -7.77 -2.16
C GLY A 410 -7.69 -8.65 -2.04
N GLN A 411 -8.73 -8.11 -1.42
CA GLN A 411 -10.03 -8.77 -1.26
C GLN A 411 -10.97 -8.50 -2.45
N CYS A 412 -12.11 -9.19 -2.49
CA CYS A 412 -13.12 -9.10 -3.56
C CYS A 412 -14.53 -9.22 -2.98
N ILE A 413 -15.52 -8.85 -3.78
CA ILE A 413 -16.92 -9.16 -3.48
C ILE A 413 -17.15 -10.62 -3.88
N SER A 414 -17.33 -11.50 -2.91
CA SER A 414 -17.30 -12.97 -3.09
C SER A 414 -18.46 -13.51 -3.93
N PHE A 415 -19.55 -12.75 -3.97
CA PHE A 415 -20.83 -13.15 -4.54
C PHE A 415 -21.15 -12.50 -5.89
N LEU A 416 -20.20 -11.73 -6.44
CA LEU A 416 -20.21 -11.19 -7.79
C LEU A 416 -19.23 -11.97 -8.67
N PRO A 417 -19.45 -12.07 -10.00
CA PRO A 417 -18.46 -12.64 -10.90
C PRO A 417 -17.14 -11.88 -10.75
N LEU A 418 -16.02 -12.58 -10.93
CA LEU A 418 -14.72 -11.94 -10.99
C LEU A 418 -14.49 -11.38 -12.41
N PRO A 419 -13.82 -10.22 -12.59
CA PRO A 419 -13.69 -9.60 -13.90
C PRO A 419 -12.71 -10.35 -14.79
N GLU A 420 -13.00 -10.51 -16.08
CA GLU A 420 -12.12 -11.21 -17.03
C GLU A 420 -10.70 -10.63 -17.07
N ARG A 421 -10.58 -9.29 -16.93
CA ARG A 421 -9.31 -8.56 -16.95
C ARG A 421 -8.31 -9.08 -15.92
N GLN A 422 -8.76 -9.63 -14.79
CA GLN A 422 -7.87 -10.20 -13.77
C GLN A 422 -7.02 -11.38 -14.29
N HIS A 423 -7.48 -12.07 -15.33
CA HIS A 423 -6.80 -13.23 -15.93
C HIS A 423 -5.80 -12.83 -17.02
N THR A 424 -5.78 -11.56 -17.42
CA THR A 424 -4.86 -11.04 -18.46
C THR A 424 -3.49 -10.65 -17.91
N GLY A 425 -3.39 -10.44 -16.58
CA GLY A 425 -2.17 -10.03 -15.92
C GLY A 425 -1.21 -11.19 -15.62
N THR A 426 0.10 -10.91 -15.59
CA THR A 426 1.13 -11.91 -15.28
C THR A 426 1.24 -12.28 -13.79
N MET A 427 0.62 -11.51 -12.90
CA MET A 427 0.49 -11.79 -11.46
C MET A 427 -0.99 -11.66 -11.05
N PRO A 428 -1.86 -12.62 -11.45
CA PRO A 428 -3.27 -12.58 -11.10
C PRO A 428 -3.48 -12.70 -9.59
N PHE A 429 -4.58 -12.12 -9.10
CA PHE A 429 -4.97 -12.15 -7.68
C PHE A 429 -5.01 -13.58 -7.12
N GLY A 430 -4.47 -13.80 -5.92
CA GLY A 430 -4.33 -15.15 -5.39
C GLY A 430 -3.94 -15.23 -3.91
N LYS A 431 -4.52 -16.21 -3.20
CA LYS A 431 -4.38 -16.35 -1.74
C LYS A 431 -3.01 -16.87 -1.25
N ARG A 432 -2.09 -17.29 -2.12
CA ARG A 432 -0.84 -17.99 -1.73
C ARG A 432 0.44 -17.16 -1.76
N HIS A 433 0.47 -15.99 -2.40
CA HIS A 433 1.70 -15.23 -2.63
C HIS A 433 1.46 -13.71 -2.52
N TYR A 434 1.29 -13.21 -1.29
CA TYR A 434 1.23 -11.78 -0.99
C TYR A 434 1.94 -11.48 0.34
N ILE A 435 2.37 -10.23 0.56
CA ILE A 435 3.09 -9.86 1.80
C ILE A 435 2.17 -10.07 3.01
N GLY A 436 2.67 -10.80 4.01
CA GLY A 436 1.91 -11.18 5.21
C GLY A 436 1.25 -12.56 5.14
N ALA A 437 1.23 -13.24 3.98
CA ALA A 437 0.84 -14.64 3.92
C ALA A 437 1.82 -15.52 4.74
N PRO A 438 1.34 -16.54 5.48
CA PRO A 438 2.22 -17.42 6.25
C PRO A 438 3.18 -18.16 5.32
N ILE A 439 4.48 -17.83 5.44
CA ILE A 439 5.55 -18.51 4.71
C ILE A 439 5.60 -19.95 5.22
N ILE A 440 5.23 -20.93 4.38
CA ILE A 440 5.22 -22.37 4.72
C ILE A 440 6.60 -22.77 5.29
N PRO A 441 6.73 -23.02 6.62
CA PRO A 441 8.01 -23.21 7.27
C PRO A 441 8.23 -24.68 7.61
N SER A 442 9.18 -25.32 6.92
CA SER A 442 9.86 -26.59 7.29
C SER A 442 10.62 -27.14 6.08
N GLY A 443 9.89 -27.37 4.98
CA GLY A 443 10.43 -28.03 3.78
C GLY A 443 11.50 -27.24 3.02
N ARG A 444 11.47 -25.89 3.04
CA ARG A 444 12.47 -25.08 2.31
C ARG A 444 13.89 -25.22 2.86
N LEU A 445 14.04 -25.43 4.17
CA LEU A 445 15.35 -25.64 4.79
C LEU A 445 16.04 -26.88 4.21
N PHE A 446 15.28 -27.96 4.01
CA PHE A 446 15.74 -29.19 3.35
C PHE A 446 16.19 -28.99 1.90
N TRP A 447 15.61 -28.04 1.16
CA TRP A 447 16.05 -27.73 -0.21
C TRP A 447 17.25 -26.78 -0.26
N THR A 448 17.44 -25.93 0.75
CA THR A 448 18.63 -25.07 0.86
C THR A 448 19.86 -25.79 1.42
N ILE A 449 19.68 -26.86 2.21
CA ILE A 449 20.80 -27.63 2.78
C ILE A 449 21.73 -28.22 1.69
N PRO A 450 21.25 -28.86 0.61
CA PRO A 450 22.11 -29.31 -0.49
C PRO A 450 22.91 -28.17 -1.14
N LEU A 451 22.29 -27.00 -1.34
CA LEU A 451 22.97 -25.83 -1.92
C LEU A 451 24.03 -25.26 -0.97
N LEU A 452 23.77 -25.23 0.33
CA LEU A 452 24.76 -24.87 1.35
C LEU A 452 25.89 -25.90 1.45
N ILE A 453 25.61 -27.19 1.31
CA ILE A 453 26.62 -28.26 1.25
C ILE A 453 27.48 -28.09 -0.02
N CYS A 454 26.89 -27.82 -1.19
CA CYS A 454 27.64 -27.52 -2.41
C CYS A 454 28.51 -26.26 -2.26
N PHE A 455 28.02 -25.23 -1.58
CA PHE A 455 28.78 -24.01 -1.27
C PHE A 455 29.96 -24.28 -0.31
N PHE A 456 29.73 -25.01 0.79
CA PHE A 456 30.81 -25.41 1.70
C PHE A 456 31.83 -26.33 1.02
N LEU A 457 31.38 -27.26 0.17
CA LEU A 457 32.26 -28.09 -0.65
C LEU A 457 33.05 -27.26 -1.68
N SER A 458 32.45 -26.24 -2.31
CA SER A 458 33.18 -25.26 -3.15
C SER A 458 34.32 -24.60 -2.37
N ILE A 459 34.04 -24.06 -1.18
CA ILE A 459 35.05 -23.42 -0.32
C ILE A 459 36.16 -24.41 0.11
N ILE A 460 35.79 -25.64 0.48
CA ILE A 460 36.73 -26.67 0.96
C ILE A 460 37.57 -27.26 -0.19
N THR A 461 37.03 -27.36 -1.40
CA THR A 461 37.75 -27.89 -2.59
C THR A 461 38.48 -26.81 -3.37
N SER A 462 38.16 -25.53 -3.15
CA SER A 462 38.93 -24.41 -3.68
C SER A 462 40.37 -24.45 -3.13
N PRO A 463 41.41 -24.49 -3.99
CA PRO A 463 42.76 -24.79 -3.55
C PRO A 463 43.34 -23.65 -2.72
N ALA A 464 43.38 -23.84 -1.39
CA ALA A 464 43.92 -22.90 -0.39
C ALA A 464 45.44 -22.60 -0.51
N LYS A 465 46.08 -22.99 -1.62
CA LYS A 465 47.50 -22.75 -1.95
C LYS A 465 47.70 -22.47 -3.45
N ALA A 466 46.91 -21.57 -4.03
CA ALA A 466 47.37 -20.85 -5.21
C ALA A 466 48.48 -19.86 -4.79
N PRO A 467 49.71 -19.92 -5.33
CA PRO A 467 50.73 -18.93 -5.01
C PRO A 467 50.27 -17.53 -5.43
N ALA A 468 50.57 -16.52 -4.61
CA ALA A 468 50.19 -15.12 -4.83
C ALA A 468 51.01 -14.44 -5.94
N SER A 469 51.00 -15.03 -7.14
CA SER A 469 51.80 -14.60 -8.30
C SER A 469 51.01 -14.69 -9.61
N SER A 470 49.80 -14.14 -9.65
CA SER A 470 49.15 -13.62 -10.86
C SER A 470 47.79 -12.97 -10.55
N SER A 471 47.26 -12.19 -11.48
CA SER A 471 46.03 -11.38 -11.38
C SER A 471 44.71 -12.17 -11.37
N TRP A 472 44.72 -13.43 -10.91
CA TRP A 472 43.58 -14.36 -11.01
C TRP A 472 42.71 -14.47 -9.74
N ASP A 473 43.07 -13.82 -8.63
CA ASP A 473 42.28 -13.87 -7.38
C ASP A 473 40.90 -13.17 -7.47
N VAL A 474 40.64 -12.42 -8.55
CA VAL A 474 39.31 -11.90 -8.85
C VAL A 474 38.36 -13.01 -9.34
N TYR A 475 38.89 -14.06 -9.99
CA TYR A 475 38.06 -15.13 -10.57
C TYR A 475 37.55 -16.14 -9.54
N SER A 476 38.25 -16.32 -8.40
CA SER A 476 37.76 -17.12 -7.27
C SER A 476 36.52 -16.46 -6.65
N VAL A 477 36.60 -15.15 -6.38
CA VAL A 477 35.50 -14.32 -5.86
C VAL A 477 34.33 -14.27 -6.86
N ILE A 478 34.59 -14.18 -8.17
CA ILE A 478 33.56 -14.25 -9.20
C ILE A 478 32.90 -15.64 -9.29
N ALA A 479 33.64 -16.73 -9.09
CA ALA A 479 33.08 -18.08 -9.09
C ALA A 479 32.14 -18.32 -7.90
N ASP A 480 32.53 -17.88 -6.70
CA ASP A 480 31.67 -17.96 -5.51
C ASP A 480 30.43 -17.05 -5.62
N LEU A 481 30.58 -15.86 -6.22
CA LEU A 481 29.44 -15.00 -6.61
C LEU A 481 28.57 -15.65 -7.70
N GLY A 482 29.14 -16.44 -8.59
CA GLY A 482 28.43 -17.14 -9.67
C GLY A 482 27.40 -18.15 -9.16
N ILE A 483 27.69 -18.85 -8.05
CA ILE A 483 26.72 -19.75 -7.40
C ILE A 483 25.56 -18.94 -6.80
N PHE A 484 25.85 -17.82 -6.13
CA PHE A 484 24.83 -16.89 -5.67
C PHE A 484 23.97 -16.37 -6.83
N GLN A 485 24.60 -15.97 -7.94
CA GLN A 485 23.90 -15.46 -9.12
C GLN A 485 23.08 -16.54 -9.83
N ALA A 486 23.50 -17.81 -9.82
CA ALA A 486 22.72 -18.93 -10.35
C ALA A 486 21.49 -19.24 -9.49
N ILE A 487 21.64 -19.33 -8.16
CA ILE A 487 20.51 -19.53 -7.23
C ILE A 487 19.54 -18.35 -7.32
N TRP A 488 20.07 -17.13 -7.34
CA TRP A 488 19.32 -15.89 -7.55
C TRP A 488 18.53 -15.90 -8.86
N THR A 489 19.15 -16.32 -9.96
CA THR A 489 18.49 -16.39 -11.29
C THR A 489 17.42 -17.48 -11.33
N MET A 490 17.68 -18.66 -10.76
CA MET A 490 16.72 -19.76 -10.71
C MET A 490 15.49 -19.43 -9.86
N GLU A 491 15.67 -18.83 -8.68
CA GLU A 491 14.54 -18.42 -7.85
C GLU A 491 13.83 -17.18 -8.44
N SER A 492 14.56 -16.23 -9.03
CA SER A 492 13.97 -15.11 -9.81
C SER A 492 13.08 -15.61 -10.96
N ALA A 493 13.52 -16.62 -11.70
CA ALA A 493 12.75 -17.23 -12.78
C ALA A 493 11.49 -17.95 -12.24
N ARG A 494 11.58 -18.59 -11.07
CA ARG A 494 10.43 -19.29 -10.44
C ARG A 494 9.35 -18.35 -9.89
N PHE A 495 9.70 -17.13 -9.49
CA PHE A 495 8.74 -16.14 -8.97
C PHE A 495 8.19 -15.18 -10.03
N CYS A 496 8.50 -15.39 -11.32
CA CYS A 496 8.13 -14.53 -12.45
C CYS A 496 8.60 -13.07 -12.35
N ASN A 497 9.45 -12.72 -11.37
CA ASN A 497 10.15 -11.44 -11.24
C ASN A 497 11.43 -11.61 -10.41
N VAL A 498 12.39 -10.71 -10.62
CA VAL A 498 13.73 -10.76 -10.01
C VAL A 498 13.63 -10.66 -8.49
N ILE A 499 14.15 -11.66 -7.77
CA ILE A 499 14.35 -11.57 -6.32
C ILE A 499 15.35 -10.44 -6.06
N THR A 500 14.90 -9.31 -5.55
CA THR A 500 15.78 -8.20 -5.17
C THR A 500 16.39 -8.43 -3.79
N PHE A 501 17.55 -7.81 -3.51
CA PHE A 501 18.22 -7.85 -2.19
C PHE A 501 17.28 -7.41 -1.05
N MET A 502 16.34 -6.50 -1.34
CA MET A 502 15.33 -6.08 -0.36
C MET A 502 14.34 -7.17 0.04
N SER A 503 14.07 -8.18 -0.80
CA SER A 503 13.20 -9.31 -0.44
C SER A 503 13.74 -10.15 0.74
N LEU A 504 15.04 -10.08 1.02
CA LEU A 504 15.72 -10.69 2.17
C LEU A 504 15.65 -9.83 3.44
N ILE A 505 15.48 -8.50 3.31
CA ILE A 505 15.55 -7.52 4.40
C ILE A 505 14.15 -7.03 4.83
N GLN A 506 13.25 -6.79 3.86
CA GLN A 506 11.95 -6.18 4.08
C GLN A 506 10.86 -7.16 4.56
N ARG A 507 11.07 -8.48 4.49
CA ARG A 507 10.09 -9.44 5.03
C ARG A 507 10.05 -9.32 6.55
N PRO A 508 8.93 -8.89 7.17
CA PRO A 508 8.80 -8.84 8.62
C PRO A 508 8.57 -10.28 9.12
N THR A 509 9.65 -11.05 9.27
CA THR A 509 9.60 -12.32 10.00
C THR A 509 9.42 -11.99 11.48
N ALA A 510 8.16 -11.99 11.94
CA ALA A 510 7.82 -11.65 13.31
C ALA A 510 8.52 -12.56 14.36
N ASP A 511 8.86 -13.79 14.00
CA ASP A 511 9.20 -14.85 14.95
C ASP A 511 10.58 -15.53 14.79
N LEU A 512 11.58 -14.92 14.14
CA LEU A 512 12.95 -15.48 14.13
C LEU A 512 14.07 -14.45 14.37
N PRO A 513 14.52 -14.28 15.62
CA PRO A 513 15.77 -13.56 15.95
C PRO A 513 17.01 -14.20 15.31
N TRP A 514 17.01 -15.54 15.19
CA TRP A 514 18.17 -16.31 14.73
C TRP A 514 18.54 -16.06 13.27
N THR A 515 17.58 -15.81 12.38
CA THR A 515 17.88 -15.59 10.95
C THR A 515 18.65 -14.28 10.74
N ARG A 516 18.34 -13.23 11.51
CA ARG A 516 19.11 -11.98 11.52
C ARG A 516 20.52 -12.18 12.07
N ALA A 517 20.67 -12.99 13.12
CA ALA A 517 21.98 -13.35 13.66
C ALA A 517 22.82 -14.17 12.66
N SER A 518 22.22 -15.13 11.94
CA SER A 518 22.91 -15.92 10.91
C SER A 518 23.42 -15.05 9.76
N TYR A 519 22.62 -14.10 9.25
CA TYR A 519 23.09 -13.21 8.18
C TYR A 519 24.13 -12.19 8.65
N ALA A 520 24.00 -11.64 9.86
CA ALA A 520 25.05 -10.81 10.46
C ALA A 520 26.36 -11.59 10.64
N LEU A 521 26.28 -12.86 11.07
CA LEU A 521 27.43 -13.74 11.21
C LEU A 521 28.09 -14.05 9.85
N ILE A 522 27.31 -14.28 8.78
CA ILE A 522 27.84 -14.48 7.41
C ILE A 522 28.57 -13.24 6.90
N ILE A 523 28.03 -12.03 7.14
CA ILE A 523 28.66 -10.76 6.75
C ILE A 523 29.94 -10.50 7.58
N LEU A 524 29.93 -10.83 8.87
CA LEU A 524 31.11 -10.74 9.73
C LEU A 524 32.20 -11.76 9.33
N ILE A 525 31.81 -12.97 8.91
CA ILE A 525 32.75 -13.99 8.41
C ILE A 525 33.32 -13.58 7.05
N SER A 526 32.51 -13.09 6.10
CA SER A 526 33.02 -12.64 4.79
C SER A 526 33.92 -11.41 4.91
N GLY A 527 33.56 -10.44 5.76
CA GLY A 527 34.40 -9.29 6.11
C GLY A 527 35.68 -9.70 6.83
N GLY A 528 35.59 -10.60 7.81
CA GLY A 528 36.75 -11.10 8.56
C GLY A 528 37.75 -11.86 7.70
N ILE A 529 37.28 -12.73 6.79
CA ILE A 529 38.15 -13.45 5.84
C ILE A 529 38.87 -12.48 4.88
N SER A 530 38.19 -11.41 4.45
CA SER A 530 38.79 -10.38 3.59
C SER A 530 39.87 -9.57 4.33
N VAL A 531 39.65 -9.20 5.59
CA VAL A 531 40.63 -8.47 6.41
C VAL A 531 41.83 -9.34 6.79
N CYS A 532 41.63 -10.60 7.19
CA CYS A 532 42.75 -11.49 7.54
C CYS A 532 43.69 -11.75 6.35
N ARG A 533 43.16 -11.88 5.12
CA ARG A 533 43.99 -12.03 3.91
C ARG A 533 44.82 -10.77 3.56
N HIS A 534 44.49 -9.60 4.09
CA HIS A 534 45.18 -8.35 3.79
C HIS A 534 46.34 -8.02 4.76
N PHE A 535 46.41 -8.70 5.92
CA PHE A 535 47.42 -8.44 6.95
C PHE A 535 48.60 -9.44 6.98
N GLU A 536 48.56 -10.53 6.21
CA GLU A 536 49.65 -11.54 6.14
C GLU A 536 50.63 -11.34 4.96
N ALA A 537 50.90 -10.09 4.57
CA ALA A 537 51.86 -9.76 3.50
C ALA A 537 53.15 -9.10 4.06
N PRO A 538 54.17 -9.87 4.48
CA PRO A 538 55.45 -9.31 4.93
C PRO A 538 56.37 -8.96 3.75
N GLY A 539 56.54 -7.65 3.51
CA GLY A 539 57.71 -7.06 2.85
C GLY A 539 57.90 -7.30 1.35
N HIS A 540 57.77 -6.25 0.54
CA HIS A 540 58.94 -5.49 0.08
C HIS A 540 58.55 -4.29 -0.80
N LEU A 541 59.16 -3.12 -0.51
CA LEU A 541 59.31 -2.05 -1.50
C LEU A 541 60.29 -2.53 -2.59
N HIS A 542 59.94 -2.38 -3.88
CA HIS A 542 60.64 -1.55 -4.89
C HIS A 542 60.29 -1.93 -6.35
N SER A 543 60.37 -0.91 -7.22
CA SER A 543 60.48 -0.96 -8.71
C SER A 543 59.37 -1.64 -9.55
N MET A 544 58.58 -0.80 -10.24
CA MET A 544 58.10 -1.03 -11.62
C MET A 544 59.23 -0.70 -12.62
N PRO A 545 59.31 -1.31 -13.83
CA PRO A 545 58.65 -0.73 -15.01
C PRO A 545 58.21 -1.67 -16.17
N LEU A 546 57.32 -1.12 -17.01
CA LEU A 546 57.05 -1.33 -18.46
C LEU A 546 57.32 -2.69 -19.16
N GLY A 547 56.33 -3.17 -19.93
CA GLY A 547 56.54 -4.12 -21.03
C GLY A 547 55.25 -4.61 -21.72
N ALA A 548 55.09 -4.30 -23.02
CA ALA A 548 53.99 -4.73 -23.90
C ALA A 548 53.70 -6.25 -23.85
N SER A 549 52.46 -6.73 -24.01
CA SER A 549 51.81 -6.76 -25.34
C SER A 549 50.41 -7.39 -25.30
N LEU A 550 49.49 -6.89 -26.13
CA LEU A 550 48.41 -7.73 -26.67
C LEU A 550 49.05 -8.69 -27.69
N ASN A 551 48.79 -10.00 -27.61
CA ASN A 551 48.27 -10.70 -28.79
C ASN A 551 47.69 -12.10 -28.54
N ALA A 552 46.57 -12.33 -29.22
CA ALA A 552 46.19 -13.59 -29.87
C ALA A 552 46.29 -14.92 -29.09
N GLN A 553 45.24 -15.23 -28.31
CA GLN A 553 44.64 -16.58 -28.33
C GLN A 553 43.12 -16.55 -28.05
N THR A 554 42.42 -15.62 -28.70
CA THR A 554 40.95 -15.46 -28.62
C THR A 554 40.21 -16.41 -29.56
N ILE A 555 40.69 -17.65 -29.72
CA ILE A 555 40.04 -18.72 -30.50
C ILE A 555 40.19 -20.01 -29.69
N GLY A 556 39.08 -20.52 -29.14
CA GLY A 556 39.09 -21.80 -28.42
C GLY A 556 37.80 -22.16 -27.69
N ILE A 557 37.27 -21.27 -26.84
CA ILE A 557 36.21 -21.65 -25.85
C ILE A 557 34.97 -20.74 -25.90
N GLY A 558 34.70 -20.12 -27.05
CA GLY A 558 33.36 -19.59 -27.38
C GLY A 558 32.46 -20.62 -28.08
N SER A 559 33.06 -21.64 -28.68
CA SER A 559 32.40 -22.53 -29.65
C SER A 559 31.71 -23.76 -29.04
N ALA A 560 31.95 -24.05 -27.76
CA ALA A 560 31.37 -25.23 -27.08
C ALA A 560 29.95 -24.98 -26.53
N VAL A 561 29.60 -23.73 -26.20
CA VAL A 561 28.31 -23.40 -25.56
C VAL A 561 27.19 -23.19 -26.58
N ILE A 562 27.50 -22.71 -27.79
CA ILE A 562 26.51 -22.57 -28.87
C ILE A 562 26.10 -23.94 -29.45
N TRP A 563 26.97 -24.95 -29.41
CA TRP A 563 26.64 -26.28 -29.91
C TRP A 563 25.62 -27.01 -29.03
N ILE A 564 25.70 -26.83 -27.70
CA ILE A 564 24.74 -27.41 -26.73
C ILE A 564 23.36 -26.75 -26.79
N ILE A 565 23.27 -25.49 -27.23
CA ILE A 565 22.00 -24.73 -27.29
C ILE A 565 21.18 -25.05 -28.56
N LEU A 566 21.78 -25.65 -29.59
CA LEU A 566 21.08 -25.99 -30.84
C LEU A 566 20.59 -27.45 -30.93
N GLU A 567 20.88 -28.30 -29.94
CA GLU A 567 20.53 -29.74 -29.95
C GLU A 567 19.47 -30.14 -28.89
N LEU A 568 18.74 -29.17 -28.35
CA LEU A 568 17.56 -29.39 -27.50
C LEU A 568 16.27 -28.79 -28.10
N LYS A 569 16.08 -29.01 -29.40
CA LYS A 569 14.77 -29.03 -30.05
C LYS A 569 14.42 -30.47 -30.41
N ASP A 570 13.72 -31.13 -29.47
CA ASP A 570 12.72 -32.19 -29.66
C ASP A 570 12.68 -33.09 -28.41
N LEU A 571 11.86 -32.69 -27.42
CA LEU A 571 11.15 -33.54 -26.46
C LEU A 571 10.14 -32.71 -25.65
#